data_AF-A0A512MCZ9-F1
#
_entry.id   AF-A0A512MCZ9-F1
#
_cell.length_a   1.000
_cell.length_b   1.000
_cell.length_c   1.000
_cell.angle_alpha   90.00
_cell.angle_beta   90.00
_cell.angle_gamma   90.00
#
_symmetry.space_group_name_H-M   'P 1'
#
loop_
_entity.id
_entity.type
_entity.pdbx_description
1 polymer ?
#
loop_
_entity_poly.entity_id
_entity_poly.type
_entity_poly.pdbx_seq_one_letter_code
_entity_poly.pdbx_strand_id
1 'polypeptide(L)'
;MIRDNKVDTAWSQVGWGSFVVDDGALRTEPDDRGMGLLLYTKEKLGDCQIRIVYRCEKPKSNAGIYVRLDDGILAKAGEKSPEVHRDEKTGRLSKAMLQVLEDASNKHLGAWYPVHHGYEVQIMDDTDEFHRTGAIYSLAKSAPLPPKPQTEWRTMIITLNATRIRVEVDGTLLSTFDSAAKDLPPRKKWTEPIRDIPRPTHGYIGLQNHDPGDVIWFKEISVRPLAKASTTQAAPKAATFETMWGKEGEAPGDFNIPIGIAINAADEIFISDHYNSRVQKFDADGKLLAHFPVLPNPGGITADGDLLYITHFPVARVNQTKAQDRVSVYSQKGEFIREWGSTGTGDGQLSWPGGLAVNKAGEVFVADQTNRRVQVFDREGKFLRKWGEYGVKPGQFGGNTNPKSRVGGPQFIAINQAGCIFTTEASVGRIQKFSPEGKPLLAWGTLDDKPGAFGGFFTGFNAKLIGPIGIAFDRQNRLWISAVSGRVQCFSPEGTYIGGIGDTQGTEEGQFYAPHGVAINSHNELFVVDTYNHRVQKYVITAP
;
A
#
# COMPACT_ATOMS: atom_id res chain seq x y z
N MET A 1 -27.19 14.42 -13.98
CA MET A 1 -28.44 13.70 -13.64
C MET A 1 -29.58 14.10 -14.57
N ILE A 2 -29.78 15.40 -14.83
CA ILE A 2 -30.85 15.91 -15.69
C ILE A 2 -30.22 16.61 -16.89
N ARG A 3 -30.70 16.33 -18.10
CA ARG A 3 -30.41 17.09 -19.33
C ARG A 3 -31.71 17.32 -20.08
N ASP A 4 -31.94 18.53 -20.57
CA ASP A 4 -33.14 18.91 -21.33
C ASP A 4 -34.45 18.50 -20.63
N ASN A 5 -34.52 18.72 -19.31
CA ASN A 5 -35.64 18.36 -18.44
C ASN A 5 -36.00 16.86 -18.44
N LYS A 6 -35.04 15.99 -18.77
CA LYS A 6 -35.15 14.53 -18.72
C LYS A 6 -33.99 13.91 -17.95
N VAL A 7 -34.17 12.67 -17.50
CA VAL A 7 -33.08 11.89 -16.90
C VAL A 7 -31.99 11.69 -17.95
N ASP A 8 -30.75 12.00 -17.59
CA ASP A 8 -29.56 11.89 -18.44
C ASP A 8 -29.35 10.42 -18.86
N THR A 9 -29.05 10.18 -20.14
CA THR A 9 -28.88 8.84 -20.73
C THR A 9 -27.71 8.04 -20.14
N ALA A 10 -26.82 8.69 -19.38
CA ALA A 10 -25.80 8.01 -18.58
C ALA A 10 -26.37 7.21 -17.39
N TRP A 11 -27.68 7.31 -17.14
CA TRP A 11 -28.39 6.59 -16.09
C TRP A 11 -29.32 5.54 -16.69
N SER A 12 -29.32 4.35 -16.11
CA SER A 12 -30.08 3.19 -16.58
C SER A 12 -30.97 2.64 -15.46
N GLN A 13 -32.21 2.33 -15.79
CA GLN A 13 -33.18 1.81 -14.83
C GLN A 13 -32.99 0.30 -14.60
N VAL A 14 -33.09 -0.11 -13.35
CA VAL A 14 -33.14 -1.50 -12.88
C VAL A 14 -34.39 -1.64 -11.99
N GLY A 15 -35.14 -2.72 -12.10
CA GLY A 15 -36.34 -2.92 -11.27
C GLY A 15 -37.59 -2.15 -11.74
N TRP A 16 -38.57 -2.04 -10.84
CA TRP A 16 -39.92 -1.52 -11.16
C TRP A 16 -40.04 -0.03 -10.95
N GLY A 17 -39.75 0.46 -9.74
CA GLY A 17 -39.86 1.88 -9.43
C GLY A 17 -38.93 2.73 -10.29
N SER A 18 -39.34 3.94 -10.63
CA SER A 18 -38.65 4.80 -11.60
C SER A 18 -38.27 6.15 -11.00
N PHE A 19 -37.80 7.05 -11.86
CA PHE A 19 -37.41 8.40 -11.49
C PHE A 19 -37.86 9.38 -12.57
N VAL A 20 -38.38 10.52 -12.16
CA VAL A 20 -38.86 11.58 -13.06
C VAL A 20 -38.21 12.90 -12.70
N VAL A 21 -38.17 13.81 -13.68
CA VAL A 21 -37.74 15.19 -13.43
C VAL A 21 -38.93 15.99 -12.93
N ASP A 22 -38.78 16.59 -11.76
CA ASP A 22 -39.79 17.37 -11.05
C ASP A 22 -39.12 18.63 -10.48
N ASP A 23 -39.53 19.80 -10.98
CA ASP A 23 -39.00 21.12 -10.61
C ASP A 23 -37.45 21.19 -10.57
N GLY A 24 -36.82 20.70 -11.64
CA GLY A 24 -35.35 20.71 -11.77
C GLY A 24 -34.61 19.75 -10.84
N ALA A 25 -35.32 18.88 -10.11
CA ALA A 25 -34.75 17.79 -9.33
C ALA A 25 -35.22 16.43 -9.84
N LEU A 26 -34.50 15.37 -9.48
CA LEU A 26 -34.89 14.01 -9.79
C LEU A 26 -35.75 13.48 -8.63
N ARG A 27 -37.03 13.21 -8.86
CA ARG A 27 -37.95 12.64 -7.85
C ARG A 27 -38.09 11.14 -8.07
N THR A 28 -38.09 10.37 -6.97
CA THR A 28 -38.45 8.96 -7.02
C THR A 28 -39.92 8.79 -7.40
N GLU A 29 -40.21 7.78 -8.22
CA GLU A 29 -41.55 7.30 -8.57
C GLU A 29 -41.63 5.84 -8.14
N PRO A 30 -41.95 5.57 -6.86
CA PRO A 30 -42.14 4.21 -6.39
C PRO A 30 -43.21 3.47 -7.20
N ASP A 31 -43.05 2.15 -7.33
CA ASP A 31 -44.00 1.28 -8.03
C ASP A 31 -44.45 0.18 -7.06
N ASP A 32 -45.75 -0.05 -6.96
CA ASP A 32 -46.33 -1.08 -6.07
C ASP A 32 -45.77 -2.48 -6.35
N ARG A 33 -45.27 -2.72 -7.57
CA ARG A 33 -44.67 -3.98 -7.99
C ARG A 33 -43.25 -4.20 -7.47
N GLY A 34 -42.57 -3.18 -6.93
CA GLY A 34 -41.33 -3.35 -6.20
C GLY A 34 -40.28 -2.25 -6.39
N MET A 35 -39.11 -2.49 -5.80
CA MET A 35 -38.00 -1.54 -5.77
C MET A 35 -37.46 -1.22 -7.17
N GLY A 36 -36.89 -0.03 -7.29
CA GLY A 36 -36.15 0.41 -8.46
C GLY A 36 -34.78 0.96 -8.11
N LEU A 37 -33.84 0.86 -9.04
CA LEU A 37 -32.52 1.48 -8.94
C LEU A 37 -32.22 2.23 -10.24
N LEU A 38 -31.91 3.53 -10.12
CA LEU A 38 -31.34 4.31 -11.20
C LEU A 38 -29.81 4.23 -11.11
N LEU A 39 -29.20 3.50 -12.02
CA LEU A 39 -27.78 3.17 -12.06
C LEU A 39 -27.02 4.12 -12.98
N TYR A 40 -25.95 4.74 -12.48
CA TYR A 40 -25.03 5.49 -13.35
C TYR A 40 -24.06 4.53 -14.04
N THR A 41 -24.18 4.39 -15.36
CA THR A 41 -23.46 3.37 -16.15
C THR A 41 -22.26 3.91 -16.92
N LYS A 42 -22.09 5.24 -16.95
CA LYS A 42 -21.06 5.89 -17.78
C LYS A 42 -19.63 5.57 -17.34
N GLU A 43 -19.37 5.46 -16.04
CA GLU A 43 -18.03 5.16 -15.51
C GLU A 43 -18.10 4.61 -14.08
N LYS A 44 -17.04 3.91 -13.67
CA LYS A 44 -16.85 3.47 -12.28
C LYS A 44 -16.21 4.58 -11.45
N LEU A 45 -16.65 4.71 -10.22
CA LEU A 45 -16.08 5.62 -9.23
C LEU A 45 -15.07 4.88 -8.35
N GLY A 46 -13.86 5.43 -8.19
CA GLY A 46 -12.84 4.96 -7.27
C GLY A 46 -12.82 5.77 -5.98
N ASP A 47 -11.64 6.28 -5.61
CA ASP A 47 -11.49 7.20 -4.48
C ASP A 47 -12.09 8.57 -4.80
N CYS A 48 -13.21 8.90 -4.17
CA CYS A 48 -13.96 10.11 -4.44
C CYS A 48 -14.77 10.59 -3.25
N GLN A 49 -15.13 11.87 -3.30
CA GLN A 49 -16.24 12.42 -2.56
C GLN A 49 -17.44 12.54 -3.47
N ILE A 50 -18.52 11.89 -3.08
CA ILE A 50 -19.81 11.98 -3.72
C ILE A 50 -20.65 12.90 -2.87
N ARG A 51 -21.05 14.03 -3.43
CA ARG A 51 -21.96 14.97 -2.80
C ARG A 51 -23.36 14.75 -3.35
N ILE A 52 -24.30 14.44 -2.46
CA ILE A 52 -25.72 14.25 -2.75
C ILE A 52 -26.51 15.35 -2.05
N VAL A 53 -27.35 16.06 -2.79
CA VAL A 53 -28.32 17.01 -2.23
C VAL A 53 -29.71 16.43 -2.39
N TYR A 54 -30.37 16.14 -1.25
CA TYR A 54 -31.65 15.45 -1.25
C TYR A 54 -32.64 16.06 -0.26
N ARG A 55 -33.93 15.78 -0.45
CA ARG A 55 -35.00 16.05 0.51
C ARG A 55 -36.04 14.92 0.44
N CYS A 56 -36.70 14.66 1.55
CA CYS A 56 -37.73 13.63 1.64
C CYS A 56 -39.12 14.25 1.68
N GLU A 57 -40.12 13.57 1.12
CA GLU A 57 -41.51 13.99 1.22
C GLU A 57 -42.01 13.85 2.65
N LYS A 58 -41.57 12.81 3.36
CA LYS A 58 -41.90 12.51 4.76
C LYS A 58 -40.62 12.13 5.51
N PRO A 59 -40.52 12.35 6.83
CA PRO A 59 -39.33 11.96 7.59
C PRO A 59 -38.95 10.49 7.40
N LYS A 60 -39.95 9.61 7.35
CA LYS A 60 -39.77 8.17 7.21
C LYS A 60 -39.59 7.67 5.77
N SER A 61 -39.53 8.55 4.77
CA SER A 61 -39.32 8.10 3.39
C SER A 61 -37.99 7.34 3.27
N ASN A 62 -38.06 6.13 2.73
CA ASN A 62 -36.93 5.21 2.62
C ASN A 62 -36.31 5.20 1.22
N ALA A 63 -35.00 5.40 1.15
CA ALA A 63 -34.21 5.26 -0.07
C ALA A 63 -32.78 4.84 0.26
N GLY A 64 -32.05 4.43 -0.78
CA GLY A 64 -30.66 4.02 -0.67
C GLY A 64 -29.77 4.70 -1.70
N ILE A 65 -28.54 5.03 -1.31
CA ILE A 65 -27.47 5.40 -2.24
C ILE A 65 -26.46 4.26 -2.25
N TYR A 66 -26.39 3.54 -3.36
CA TYR A 66 -25.45 2.44 -3.53
C TYR A 66 -24.13 2.94 -4.08
N VAL A 67 -23.04 2.47 -3.48
CA VAL A 67 -21.67 2.73 -3.95
C VAL A 67 -20.91 1.41 -4.12
N ARG A 68 -19.91 1.43 -5.03
CA ARG A 68 -19.02 0.29 -5.33
C ARG A 68 -19.75 -0.95 -5.83
N LEU A 69 -20.82 -0.76 -6.61
CA LEU A 69 -21.45 -1.85 -7.34
C LEU A 69 -20.47 -2.39 -8.39
N ASP A 70 -20.20 -3.69 -8.34
CA ASP A 70 -19.32 -4.35 -9.30
C ASP A 70 -20.01 -4.57 -10.66
N ASP A 71 -19.29 -5.07 -11.66
CA ASP A 71 -19.77 -5.20 -13.04
C ASP A 71 -21.00 -6.09 -13.21
N GLY A 72 -21.28 -7.00 -12.28
CA GLY A 72 -22.44 -7.87 -12.39
C GLY A 72 -23.76 -7.10 -12.39
N ILE A 73 -23.81 -5.87 -11.87
CA ILE A 73 -25.00 -5.01 -11.96
C ILE A 73 -25.36 -4.64 -13.39
N LEU A 74 -24.40 -4.57 -14.32
CA LEU A 74 -24.67 -4.19 -15.70
C LEU A 74 -25.51 -5.23 -16.42
N ALA A 75 -25.35 -6.51 -16.07
CA ALA A 75 -26.21 -7.59 -16.57
C ALA A 75 -27.65 -7.48 -16.05
N LYS A 76 -27.87 -6.69 -14.98
CA LYS A 76 -29.17 -6.44 -14.35
C LYS A 76 -29.84 -5.17 -14.87
N ALA A 77 -29.18 -4.41 -15.74
CA ALA A 77 -29.76 -3.26 -16.40
C ALA A 77 -31.00 -3.67 -17.21
N GLY A 78 -32.16 -3.09 -16.89
CA GLY A 78 -33.43 -3.44 -17.52
C GLY A 78 -34.11 -4.72 -17.00
N GLU A 79 -33.48 -5.48 -16.09
CA GLU A 79 -34.13 -6.62 -15.42
C GLU A 79 -35.11 -6.13 -14.34
N LYS A 80 -36.20 -6.87 -14.16
CA LYS A 80 -37.20 -6.66 -13.10
C LYS A 80 -37.27 -7.87 -12.17
N SER A 81 -37.47 -7.63 -10.88
CA SER A 81 -37.82 -8.69 -9.93
C SER A 81 -39.27 -9.15 -10.17
N PRO A 82 -39.72 -10.28 -9.59
CA PRO A 82 -41.14 -10.60 -9.55
C PRO A 82 -41.98 -9.43 -9.00
N GLU A 83 -43.19 -9.28 -9.52
CA GLU A 83 -44.13 -8.25 -9.05
C GLU A 83 -44.53 -8.51 -7.60
N VAL A 84 -44.49 -7.47 -6.79
CA VAL A 84 -44.93 -7.48 -5.40
C VAL A 84 -46.45 -7.33 -5.34
N HIS A 85 -47.12 -8.30 -4.73
CA HIS A 85 -48.56 -8.24 -4.45
C HIS A 85 -48.80 -8.13 -2.95
N ARG A 86 -49.39 -7.02 -2.53
CA ARG A 86 -49.80 -6.76 -1.14
C ARG A 86 -51.28 -7.06 -0.99
N ASP A 87 -51.66 -7.56 0.18
CA ASP A 87 -53.06 -7.72 0.54
C ASP A 87 -53.77 -6.35 0.56
N GLU A 88 -54.85 -6.19 -0.20
CA GLU A 88 -55.53 -4.90 -0.41
C GLU A 88 -56.06 -4.28 0.90
N LYS A 89 -56.38 -5.10 1.91
CA LYS A 89 -56.96 -4.63 3.17
C LYS A 89 -55.90 -4.25 4.20
N THR A 90 -54.79 -4.98 4.23
CA THR A 90 -53.77 -4.87 5.28
C THR A 90 -52.47 -4.23 4.80
N GLY A 91 -52.25 -4.12 3.49
CA GLY A 91 -51.00 -3.66 2.87
C GLY A 91 -49.81 -4.59 3.09
N ARG A 92 -50.02 -5.77 3.71
CA ARG A 92 -48.97 -6.71 4.08
C ARG A 92 -48.72 -7.73 2.98
N LEU A 93 -47.49 -8.25 2.95
CA LEU A 93 -47.11 -9.36 2.08
C LEU A 93 -47.58 -10.68 2.66
N SER A 94 -48.14 -11.55 1.81
CA SER A 94 -48.46 -12.92 2.20
C SER A 94 -47.18 -13.74 2.41
N LYS A 95 -47.26 -14.85 3.16
CA LYS A 95 -46.13 -15.78 3.32
C LYS A 95 -45.61 -16.32 1.98
N ALA A 96 -46.52 -16.58 1.04
CA ALA A 96 -46.16 -17.02 -0.31
C ALA A 96 -45.38 -15.94 -1.07
N MET A 97 -45.81 -14.68 -0.97
CA MET A 97 -45.10 -13.56 -1.60
C MET A 97 -43.72 -13.33 -0.99
N LEU A 98 -43.58 -13.48 0.34
CA LEU A 98 -42.28 -13.40 1.01
C LEU A 98 -41.30 -14.47 0.49
N GLN A 99 -41.76 -15.70 0.26
CA GLN A 99 -40.92 -16.76 -0.32
C GLN A 99 -40.46 -16.41 -1.74
N VAL A 100 -41.36 -15.88 -2.57
CA VAL A 100 -41.02 -15.44 -3.94
C VAL A 100 -39.94 -14.35 -3.94
N LEU A 101 -40.04 -13.41 -3.00
CA LEU A 101 -39.05 -12.34 -2.86
C LEU A 101 -37.71 -12.87 -2.32
N GLU A 102 -37.73 -13.80 -1.37
CA GLU A 102 -36.52 -14.45 -0.87
C GLU A 102 -35.80 -15.23 -1.98
N ASP A 103 -36.54 -15.95 -2.82
CA ASP A 103 -35.98 -16.65 -3.98
C ASP A 103 -35.38 -15.67 -5.01
N ALA A 104 -36.06 -14.55 -5.27
CA ALA A 104 -35.56 -13.50 -6.16
C ALA A 104 -34.30 -12.82 -5.59
N SER A 105 -34.27 -12.61 -4.27
CA SER A 105 -33.14 -12.06 -3.53
C SER A 105 -31.92 -12.98 -3.62
N ASN A 106 -32.11 -14.28 -3.39
CA ASN A 106 -31.07 -15.31 -3.50
C ASN A 106 -30.53 -15.47 -4.93
N LYS A 107 -31.35 -15.17 -5.94
CA LYS A 107 -30.96 -15.12 -7.36
C LYS A 107 -30.43 -13.76 -7.82
N HIS A 108 -30.38 -12.77 -6.92
CA HIS A 108 -29.92 -11.42 -7.20
C HIS A 108 -30.63 -10.77 -8.39
N LEU A 109 -31.95 -10.93 -8.49
CA LEU A 109 -32.74 -10.44 -9.62
C LEU A 109 -32.98 -8.92 -9.51
N GLY A 110 -32.69 -8.20 -10.59
CA GLY A 110 -32.91 -6.75 -10.68
C GLY A 110 -32.34 -5.98 -9.49
N ALA A 111 -33.21 -5.25 -8.78
CA ALA A 111 -32.84 -4.39 -7.65
C ALA A 111 -32.38 -5.15 -6.38
N TRP A 112 -32.45 -6.49 -6.35
CA TRP A 112 -31.85 -7.28 -5.27
C TRP A 112 -30.33 -7.46 -5.41
N TYR A 113 -29.79 -7.37 -6.64
CA TYR A 113 -28.36 -7.41 -6.86
C TYR A 113 -27.59 -6.35 -6.04
N PRO A 114 -27.94 -5.04 -6.12
CA PRO A 114 -27.22 -4.02 -5.37
C PRO A 114 -27.36 -4.20 -3.85
N VAL A 115 -28.49 -4.69 -3.34
CA VAL A 115 -28.68 -5.01 -1.91
C VAL A 115 -27.60 -5.95 -1.40
N HIS A 116 -27.23 -6.97 -2.18
CA HIS A 116 -26.25 -7.97 -1.78
C HIS A 116 -24.81 -7.57 -2.08
N HIS A 117 -24.58 -6.90 -3.20
CA HIS A 117 -23.25 -6.68 -3.76
C HIS A 117 -22.75 -5.23 -3.66
N GLY A 118 -23.61 -4.28 -3.30
CA GLY A 118 -23.25 -2.88 -3.07
C GLY A 118 -23.08 -2.54 -1.59
N TYR A 119 -22.63 -1.31 -1.33
CA TYR A 119 -22.78 -0.67 -0.03
C TYR A 119 -23.89 0.36 -0.13
N GLU A 120 -24.98 0.13 0.59
CA GLU A 120 -26.09 1.07 0.68
C GLU A 120 -25.85 2.06 1.82
N VAL A 121 -25.77 3.34 1.49
CA VAL A 121 -25.91 4.43 2.46
C VAL A 121 -27.38 4.78 2.54
N GLN A 122 -27.98 4.56 3.71
CA GLN A 122 -29.43 4.71 3.86
C GLN A 122 -29.86 6.18 3.96
N ILE A 123 -31.07 6.45 3.44
CA ILE A 123 -31.86 7.65 3.68
C ILE A 123 -33.18 7.18 4.31
N MET A 124 -33.32 7.40 5.61
CA MET A 124 -34.55 7.19 6.37
C MET A 124 -34.43 7.79 7.78
N ASP A 125 -35.55 8.17 8.40
CA ASP A 125 -35.56 8.66 9.79
C ASP A 125 -36.10 7.57 10.74
N ASP A 126 -35.23 6.59 11.06
CA ASP A 126 -35.49 5.53 12.05
C ASP A 126 -34.59 5.69 13.29
N THR A 127 -35.01 5.04 14.37
CA THR A 127 -34.31 4.97 15.65
C THR A 127 -33.21 3.90 15.69
N ASP A 128 -33.30 2.86 14.85
CA ASP A 128 -32.28 1.81 14.78
C ASP A 128 -30.98 2.35 14.16
N GLU A 129 -29.87 2.19 14.88
CA GLU A 129 -28.58 2.71 14.48
C GLU A 129 -28.03 2.09 13.19
N PHE A 130 -28.46 0.87 12.85
CA PHE A 130 -28.05 0.18 11.61
C PHE A 130 -28.98 0.46 10.42
N HIS A 131 -30.13 1.10 10.68
CA HIS A 131 -31.20 1.29 9.72
C HIS A 131 -31.72 2.73 9.77
N ARG A 132 -30.81 3.71 9.67
CA ARG A 132 -31.15 5.14 9.69
C ARG A 132 -30.26 5.93 8.74
N THR A 133 -30.64 7.17 8.46
CA THR A 133 -29.88 8.05 7.56
C THR A 133 -28.39 8.04 7.89
N GLY A 134 -27.58 7.76 6.89
CA GLY A 134 -26.12 7.70 7.00
C GLY A 134 -25.54 6.36 7.47
N ALA A 135 -26.37 5.39 7.85
CA ALA A 135 -25.90 4.04 8.15
C ALA A 135 -25.42 3.35 6.87
N ILE A 136 -24.40 2.50 6.99
CA ILE A 136 -24.12 1.52 5.94
C ILE A 136 -25.00 0.31 6.25
N TYR A 137 -26.04 0.10 5.45
CA TYR A 137 -27.16 -0.80 5.75
C TYR A 137 -26.71 -2.12 6.37
N SER A 138 -27.08 -2.34 7.64
CA SER A 138 -26.77 -3.55 8.44
C SER A 138 -25.26 -3.82 8.68
N LEU A 139 -24.36 -2.97 8.18
CA LEU A 139 -22.90 -3.14 8.25
C LEU A 139 -22.23 -2.16 9.21
N ALA A 140 -22.70 -0.91 9.27
CA ALA A 140 -22.14 0.11 10.16
C ALA A 140 -23.23 1.00 10.74
N LYS A 141 -23.12 1.26 12.04
CA LYS A 141 -24.00 2.17 12.77
C LYS A 141 -23.80 3.61 12.29
N SER A 142 -24.90 4.35 12.20
CA SER A 142 -24.91 5.80 12.03
C SER A 142 -25.08 6.50 13.35
N ALA A 143 -24.56 7.71 13.55
CA ALA A 143 -24.96 8.61 14.63
C ALA A 143 -26.37 9.21 14.33
N PRO A 144 -27.05 9.82 15.33
CA PRO A 144 -28.31 10.52 15.08
C PRO A 144 -28.15 11.66 14.06
N LEU A 145 -29.13 11.79 13.16
CA LEU A 145 -29.15 12.85 12.15
C LEU A 145 -29.44 14.21 12.81
N PRO A 146 -28.71 15.30 12.47
CA PRO A 146 -29.03 16.63 12.97
C PRO A 146 -30.45 17.07 12.56
N PRO A 147 -31.22 17.71 13.48
CA PRO A 147 -32.57 18.15 13.19
C PRO A 147 -32.56 19.22 12.09
N LYS A 148 -33.51 19.13 11.15
CA LYS A 148 -33.70 20.10 10.07
C LYS A 148 -35.16 20.06 9.60
N PRO A 149 -35.77 21.19 9.22
CA PRO A 149 -37.11 21.19 8.65
C PRO A 149 -37.21 20.32 7.40
N GLN A 150 -38.31 19.58 7.29
CA GLN A 150 -38.58 18.61 6.22
C GLN A 150 -38.62 19.25 4.81
N THR A 151 -38.97 20.53 4.71
CA THR A 151 -38.96 21.29 3.46
C THR A 151 -37.57 21.63 2.96
N GLU A 152 -36.53 21.48 3.79
CA GLU A 152 -35.17 21.86 3.45
C GLU A 152 -34.37 20.73 2.84
N TRP A 153 -33.46 21.11 1.93
CA TRP A 153 -32.50 20.20 1.33
C TRP A 153 -31.37 19.85 2.30
N ARG A 154 -31.03 18.58 2.39
CA ARG A 154 -29.85 18.06 3.10
C ARG A 154 -28.70 17.84 2.14
N THR A 155 -27.48 18.03 2.62
CA THR A 155 -26.27 17.65 1.88
C THR A 155 -25.62 16.43 2.54
N MET A 156 -25.56 15.31 1.83
CA MET A 156 -24.78 14.14 2.21
C MET A 156 -23.47 14.11 1.43
N ILE A 157 -22.36 13.86 2.12
CA ILE A 157 -21.05 13.61 1.53
C ILE A 157 -20.66 12.18 1.85
N ILE A 158 -20.53 11.34 0.82
CA ILE A 158 -19.98 9.99 0.93
C ILE A 158 -18.53 10.06 0.43
N THR A 159 -17.58 9.85 1.33
CA THR A 159 -16.15 9.78 1.00
C THR A 159 -15.73 8.32 0.86
N LEU A 160 -15.34 7.92 -0.34
CA LEU A 160 -14.74 6.62 -0.67
C LEU A 160 -13.23 6.79 -0.72
N ASN A 161 -12.50 6.01 0.08
CA ASN A 161 -11.03 6.05 0.11
C ASN A 161 -10.48 4.64 0.40
N ALA A 162 -9.83 4.01 -0.58
CA ALA A 162 -9.36 2.64 -0.53
C ALA A 162 -10.47 1.67 -0.10
N THR A 163 -10.43 1.10 1.10
CA THR A 163 -11.49 0.23 1.65
C THR A 163 -12.51 0.98 2.51
N ARG A 164 -12.24 2.24 2.84
CA ARG A 164 -13.05 3.02 3.78
C ARG A 164 -14.17 3.79 3.09
N ILE A 165 -15.32 3.83 3.77
CA ILE A 165 -16.50 4.63 3.46
C ILE A 165 -16.76 5.52 4.67
N ARG A 166 -16.86 6.82 4.44
CA ARG A 166 -17.19 7.82 5.47
C ARG A 166 -18.39 8.62 5.01
N VAL A 167 -19.40 8.76 5.87
CA VAL A 167 -20.65 9.45 5.55
C VAL A 167 -20.85 10.64 6.46
N GLU A 168 -20.98 11.82 5.87
CA GLU A 168 -21.32 13.06 6.55
C GLU A 168 -22.65 13.59 6.03
N VAL A 169 -23.49 14.14 6.90
CA VAL A 169 -24.72 14.83 6.51
C VAL A 169 -24.77 16.19 7.19
N ASP A 170 -24.98 17.23 6.40
CA ASP A 170 -24.99 18.63 6.83
C ASP A 170 -23.75 18.98 7.67
N GLY A 171 -22.59 18.46 7.28
CA GLY A 171 -21.29 18.67 7.94
C GLY A 171 -21.04 17.80 9.19
N THR A 172 -22.01 16.98 9.60
CA THR A 172 -21.86 16.08 10.75
C THR A 172 -21.45 14.69 10.29
N LEU A 173 -20.35 14.16 10.83
CA LEU A 173 -19.94 12.77 10.61
C LEU A 173 -20.95 11.82 11.25
N LEU A 174 -21.60 11.01 10.42
CA LEU A 174 -22.59 10.04 10.87
C LEU A 174 -22.03 8.63 10.98
N SER A 175 -21.27 8.17 9.99
CA SER A 175 -20.72 6.81 10.03
C SER A 175 -19.35 6.71 9.34
N THR A 176 -18.59 5.72 9.79
CA THR A 176 -17.39 5.23 9.11
C THR A 176 -17.45 3.72 9.03
N PHE A 177 -17.07 3.17 7.88
CA PHE A 177 -17.05 1.74 7.64
C PHE A 177 -15.79 1.38 6.87
N ASP A 178 -15.11 0.30 7.26
CA ASP A 178 -13.97 -0.25 6.53
C ASP A 178 -14.37 -1.62 5.97
N SER A 179 -14.39 -1.75 4.65
CA SER A 179 -14.74 -3.01 4.00
C SER A 179 -13.75 -4.13 4.27
N ALA A 180 -12.56 -3.83 4.80
CA ALA A 180 -11.56 -4.81 5.21
C ALA A 180 -11.70 -5.25 6.68
N ALA A 181 -12.68 -4.72 7.42
CA ALA A 181 -12.95 -5.15 8.80
C ALA A 181 -13.29 -6.65 8.84
N LYS A 182 -12.70 -7.37 9.79
CA LYS A 182 -12.87 -8.84 9.94
C LYS A 182 -14.07 -9.21 10.81
N ASP A 183 -14.55 -8.27 11.60
CA ASP A 183 -15.56 -8.40 12.65
C ASP A 183 -16.86 -7.69 12.23
N LEU A 184 -17.42 -8.10 11.09
CA LEU A 184 -18.70 -7.57 10.62
C LEU A 184 -19.87 -8.09 11.48
N PRO A 185 -20.92 -7.27 11.71
CA PRO A 185 -22.15 -7.74 12.33
C PRO A 185 -22.74 -8.94 11.56
N PRO A 186 -23.22 -9.98 12.26
CA PRO A 186 -23.78 -11.16 11.62
C PRO A 186 -25.01 -10.77 10.80
N ARG A 187 -25.15 -11.41 9.62
CA ARG A 187 -26.33 -11.28 8.77
C ARG A 187 -27.52 -11.96 9.46
N LYS A 188 -28.63 -11.25 9.63
CA LYS A 188 -29.85 -11.70 10.34
C LYS A 188 -31.02 -11.98 9.40
N LYS A 189 -31.07 -11.34 8.23
CA LYS A 189 -32.21 -11.43 7.30
C LYS A 189 -31.73 -11.67 5.86
N TRP A 190 -32.57 -12.32 5.05
CA TRP A 190 -32.32 -12.50 3.62
C TRP A 190 -32.31 -11.17 2.84
N THR A 191 -32.89 -10.12 3.42
CA THR A 191 -32.87 -8.74 2.88
C THR A 191 -31.60 -7.98 3.20
N GLU A 192 -30.68 -8.52 4.00
CA GLU A 192 -29.43 -7.85 4.36
C GLU A 192 -28.29 -8.24 3.41
N PRO A 193 -27.26 -7.38 3.27
CA PRO A 193 -26.14 -7.64 2.36
C PRO A 193 -25.35 -8.91 2.69
N ILE A 194 -24.69 -9.49 1.68
CA ILE A 194 -23.77 -10.63 1.90
C ILE A 194 -22.48 -10.13 2.56
N ARG A 195 -21.92 -10.93 3.50
CA ARG A 195 -20.70 -10.59 4.27
C ARG A 195 -19.41 -11.14 3.67
N ASP A 196 -19.49 -12.25 2.94
CA ASP A 196 -18.33 -13.08 2.60
C ASP A 196 -17.59 -12.65 1.32
N ILE A 197 -17.97 -11.52 0.71
CA ILE A 197 -17.40 -11.06 -0.56
C ILE A 197 -16.73 -9.69 -0.36
N PRO A 198 -15.40 -9.57 -0.59
CA PRO A 198 -14.78 -8.26 -0.69
C PRO A 198 -15.36 -7.56 -1.92
N ARG A 199 -16.09 -6.46 -1.70
CA ARG A 199 -16.58 -5.59 -2.78
C ARG A 199 -15.40 -4.80 -3.36
N PRO A 200 -15.41 -4.46 -4.66
CA PRO A 200 -14.30 -3.75 -5.27
C PRO A 200 -14.13 -2.35 -4.65
N THR A 201 -12.91 -1.82 -4.68
CA THR A 201 -12.66 -0.43 -4.27
C THR A 201 -13.12 0.59 -5.31
N HIS A 202 -13.51 0.12 -6.50
CA HIS A 202 -14.04 0.91 -7.61
C HIS A 202 -15.35 0.28 -8.12
N GLY A 203 -16.38 1.07 -8.38
CA GLY A 203 -17.64 0.54 -8.92
C GLY A 203 -18.66 1.62 -9.26
N TYR A 204 -19.85 1.19 -9.67
CA TYR A 204 -20.93 2.09 -10.06
C TYR A 204 -21.67 2.65 -8.85
N ILE A 205 -22.32 3.80 -9.06
CA ILE A 205 -23.26 4.41 -8.11
C ILE A 205 -24.69 4.18 -8.59
N GLY A 206 -25.61 3.92 -7.66
CA GLY A 206 -27.03 3.82 -7.97
C GLY A 206 -27.89 4.49 -6.91
N LEU A 207 -29.03 5.03 -7.33
CA LEU A 207 -30.06 5.59 -6.45
C LEU A 207 -31.23 4.63 -6.40
N GLN A 208 -31.63 4.22 -5.21
CA GLN A 208 -32.75 3.32 -5.03
C GLN A 208 -33.99 4.07 -4.59
N ASN A 209 -35.13 3.69 -5.15
CA ASN A 209 -36.44 3.95 -4.56
C ASN A 209 -36.95 2.65 -3.92
N HIS A 210 -37.67 2.79 -2.81
CA HIS A 210 -38.09 1.67 -1.98
C HIS A 210 -39.58 1.37 -2.12
N ASP A 211 -40.38 1.57 -1.06
CA ASP A 211 -41.78 1.17 -1.03
C ASP A 211 -42.70 2.28 -1.56
N PRO A 212 -43.95 1.94 -1.90
CA PRO A 212 -44.97 2.93 -2.20
C PRO A 212 -45.09 4.01 -1.12
N GLY A 213 -45.01 5.27 -1.53
CA GLY A 213 -45.03 6.43 -0.63
C GLY A 213 -43.67 6.93 -0.15
N ASP A 214 -42.58 6.24 -0.49
CA ASP A 214 -41.21 6.69 -0.25
C ASP A 214 -40.74 7.65 -1.36
N VAL A 215 -41.17 8.92 -1.23
CA VAL A 215 -40.85 9.96 -2.20
C VAL A 215 -39.65 10.79 -1.73
N ILE A 216 -38.58 10.80 -2.53
CA ILE A 216 -37.32 11.52 -2.31
C ILE A 216 -37.01 12.33 -3.55
N TRP A 217 -36.53 13.56 -3.37
CA TRP A 217 -35.95 14.35 -4.45
C TRP A 217 -34.43 14.41 -4.30
N PHE A 218 -33.72 14.31 -5.42
CA PHE A 218 -32.29 14.52 -5.55
C PHE A 218 -32.05 15.73 -6.46
N LYS A 219 -31.59 16.83 -5.87
CA LYS A 219 -31.27 18.06 -6.60
C LYS A 219 -29.91 17.97 -7.28
N GLU A 220 -28.96 17.31 -6.62
CA GLU A 220 -27.58 17.24 -7.10
C GLU A 220 -26.94 15.91 -6.71
N ILE A 221 -26.21 15.33 -7.66
CA ILE A 221 -25.16 14.36 -7.40
C ILE A 221 -23.94 14.85 -8.14
N SER A 222 -22.94 15.27 -7.39
CA SER A 222 -21.65 15.67 -7.91
C SER A 222 -20.58 14.77 -7.34
N VAL A 223 -19.65 14.36 -8.20
CA VAL A 223 -18.51 13.55 -7.81
C VAL A 223 -17.29 14.43 -7.94
N ARG A 224 -16.60 14.62 -6.83
CA ARG A 224 -15.25 15.15 -6.81
C ARG A 224 -14.34 13.96 -6.57
N PRO A 225 -13.50 13.55 -7.55
CA PRO A 225 -12.41 12.63 -7.25
C PRO A 225 -11.70 13.16 -6.00
N LEU A 226 -11.44 12.29 -5.02
CA LEU A 226 -10.46 12.65 -4.02
C LEU A 226 -9.23 12.92 -4.85
N ALA A 227 -8.47 13.96 -4.49
CA ALA A 227 -7.16 14.08 -5.06
C ALA A 227 -6.54 12.69 -4.88
N LYS A 228 -6.37 11.95 -5.99
CA LYS A 228 -5.28 10.99 -6.06
C LYS A 228 -4.14 11.80 -5.49
N ALA A 229 -3.47 11.33 -4.45
CA ALA A 229 -2.18 11.91 -4.09
C ALA A 229 -1.48 12.16 -5.42
N SER A 230 -1.31 13.44 -5.75
CA SER A 230 -1.26 13.87 -7.14
C SER A 230 -0.18 13.09 -7.85
N THR A 231 -0.53 12.34 -8.89
CA THR A 231 0.44 11.68 -9.76
C THR A 231 1.18 12.67 -10.68
N THR A 232 1.18 13.97 -10.34
CA THR A 232 2.08 15.01 -10.87
C THR A 232 2.46 16.06 -9.81
N GLN A 233 2.29 15.79 -8.51
CA GLN A 233 3.19 16.41 -7.54
C GLN A 233 4.44 15.55 -7.60
N ALA A 234 5.59 16.16 -7.88
CA ALA A 234 6.86 15.58 -7.45
C ALA A 234 6.65 15.04 -6.03
N ALA A 235 7.15 13.84 -5.75
CA ALA A 235 7.17 13.32 -4.39
C ALA A 235 7.55 14.48 -3.46
N PRO A 236 6.83 14.74 -2.35
CA PRO A 236 7.24 15.80 -1.44
C PRO A 236 8.73 15.56 -1.15
N LYS A 237 9.56 16.50 -1.61
CA LYS A 237 11.01 16.35 -1.56
C LYS A 237 11.39 16.33 -0.09
N ALA A 238 11.62 15.13 0.42
CA ALA A 238 11.93 14.93 1.83
C ALA A 238 13.41 15.21 2.13
N ALA A 239 14.21 15.39 1.09
CA ALA A 239 15.60 15.80 1.16
C ALA A 239 15.99 16.64 -0.06
N THR A 240 17.03 17.45 0.09
CA THR A 240 17.58 18.33 -0.95
C THR A 240 18.99 17.89 -1.30
N PHE A 241 19.28 17.79 -2.59
CA PHE A 241 20.62 17.40 -3.09
C PHE A 241 21.65 18.44 -2.64
N GLU A 242 22.82 17.95 -2.24
CA GLU A 242 23.92 18.80 -1.77
C GLU A 242 25.18 18.59 -2.62
N THR A 243 25.63 17.34 -2.74
CA THR A 243 26.85 17.01 -3.50
C THR A 243 26.85 15.55 -3.95
N MET A 244 27.76 15.21 -4.84
CA MET A 244 28.06 13.85 -5.25
C MET A 244 29.55 13.67 -5.54
N TRP A 245 30.05 12.45 -5.37
CA TRP A 245 31.44 12.12 -5.67
C TRP A 245 31.59 10.69 -6.16
N GLY A 246 32.73 10.44 -6.82
CA GLY A 246 33.03 9.18 -7.47
C GLY A 246 32.63 9.14 -8.94
N LYS A 247 33.24 8.20 -9.65
CA LYS A 247 33.02 7.86 -11.06
C LYS A 247 33.46 6.41 -11.28
N GLU A 248 33.17 5.84 -12.45
CA GLU A 248 33.67 4.51 -12.79
C GLU A 248 35.20 4.47 -12.84
N GLY A 249 35.82 3.51 -12.13
CA GLY A 249 37.27 3.32 -12.16
C GLY A 249 37.83 2.49 -11.00
N GLU A 250 39.16 2.34 -11.02
CA GLU A 250 39.93 1.58 -10.02
C GLU A 250 40.81 2.49 -9.14
N ALA A 251 40.99 3.76 -9.51
CA ALA A 251 41.78 4.71 -8.73
C ALA A 251 41.12 5.01 -7.37
N PRO A 252 41.87 5.39 -6.33
CA PRO A 252 41.27 5.83 -5.06
C PRO A 252 40.30 7.00 -5.28
N GLY A 253 39.07 6.88 -4.76
CA GLY A 253 37.97 7.81 -4.98
C GLY A 253 37.02 7.44 -6.13
N ASP A 254 37.46 6.59 -7.07
CA ASP A 254 36.62 6.01 -8.12
C ASP A 254 35.95 4.71 -7.62
N PHE A 255 34.88 4.26 -8.26
CA PHE A 255 34.15 3.05 -7.86
C PHE A 255 33.87 2.12 -9.03
N ASN A 256 33.79 0.82 -8.75
CA ASN A 256 33.33 -0.18 -9.70
C ASN A 256 32.22 -1.04 -9.07
N ILE A 257 30.97 -0.61 -9.32
CA ILE A 257 29.74 -1.17 -8.71
C ILE A 257 29.81 -1.10 -7.18
N PRO A 258 29.75 0.11 -6.59
CA PRO A 258 29.64 0.24 -5.14
C PRO A 258 28.28 -0.27 -4.66
N ILE A 259 28.23 -1.01 -3.55
CA ILE A 259 26.99 -1.71 -3.12
C ILE A 259 26.47 -1.18 -1.78
N GLY A 260 27.25 -1.35 -0.72
CA GLY A 260 26.87 -1.08 0.66
C GLY A 260 27.52 0.19 1.18
N ILE A 261 26.87 0.79 2.16
CA ILE A 261 27.33 1.97 2.89
C ILE A 261 27.13 1.73 4.39
N ALA A 262 28.15 2.08 5.17
CA ALA A 262 28.09 2.13 6.63
C ALA A 262 28.66 3.46 7.11
N ILE A 263 28.15 3.97 8.22
CA ILE A 263 28.64 5.19 8.85
C ILE A 263 28.97 4.85 10.30
N ASN A 264 30.16 5.21 10.76
CA ASN A 264 30.56 5.00 12.15
C ASN A 264 30.12 6.18 13.03
N ALA A 265 30.43 6.10 14.33
CA ALA A 265 30.05 7.14 15.30
C ALA A 265 30.76 8.50 15.08
N ALA A 266 31.81 8.54 14.26
CA ALA A 266 32.53 9.75 13.88
C ALA A 266 32.03 10.35 12.55
N ASP A 267 30.90 9.85 12.03
CA ASP A 267 30.34 10.21 10.71
C ASP A 267 31.27 9.93 9.52
N GLU A 268 32.21 9.00 9.67
CA GLU A 268 33.05 8.52 8.58
C GLU A 268 32.30 7.43 7.79
N ILE A 269 32.34 7.56 6.47
CA ILE A 269 31.50 6.81 5.54
C ILE A 269 32.33 5.70 4.88
N PHE A 270 31.91 4.46 5.03
CA PHE A 270 32.55 3.28 4.45
C PHE A 270 31.70 2.73 3.30
N ILE A 271 32.27 2.65 2.11
CA ILE A 271 31.61 2.13 0.91
C ILE A 271 32.30 0.83 0.49
N SER A 272 31.52 -0.24 0.32
CA SER A 272 32.01 -1.47 -0.30
C SER A 272 32.05 -1.32 -1.82
N ASP A 273 33.24 -1.43 -2.38
CA ASP A 273 33.53 -1.27 -3.81
C ASP A 273 33.71 -2.66 -4.43
N HIS A 274 32.62 -3.17 -5.01
CA HIS A 274 32.40 -4.60 -5.22
C HIS A 274 33.42 -5.23 -6.16
N TYR A 275 33.60 -4.66 -7.36
CA TYR A 275 34.51 -5.25 -8.34
C TYR A 275 35.98 -4.89 -8.10
N ASN A 276 36.24 -3.83 -7.35
CA ASN A 276 37.59 -3.48 -6.92
C ASN A 276 38.04 -4.23 -5.65
N SER A 277 37.16 -5.06 -5.04
CA SER A 277 37.46 -5.86 -3.84
C SER A 277 38.10 -5.03 -2.71
N ARG A 278 37.53 -3.86 -2.44
CA ARG A 278 38.03 -2.92 -1.43
C ARG A 278 36.89 -2.25 -0.68
N VAL A 279 37.24 -1.65 0.45
CA VAL A 279 36.40 -0.64 1.10
C VAL A 279 37.10 0.71 0.98
N GLN A 280 36.32 1.75 0.70
CA GLN A 280 36.78 3.13 0.68
C GLN A 280 36.08 3.92 1.78
N LYS A 281 36.86 4.72 2.51
CA LYS A 281 36.45 5.52 3.65
C LYS A 281 36.49 7.01 3.30
N PHE A 282 35.41 7.73 3.55
CA PHE A 282 35.25 9.15 3.24
C PHE A 282 34.79 9.93 4.48
N ASP A 283 34.99 11.24 4.48
CA ASP A 283 34.25 12.14 5.36
C ASP A 283 32.86 12.49 4.77
N ALA A 284 32.08 13.28 5.50
CA ALA A 284 30.74 13.69 5.10
C ALA A 284 30.69 14.58 3.85
N ASP A 285 31.82 15.20 3.47
CA ASP A 285 31.93 16.05 2.28
C ASP A 285 32.42 15.27 1.04
N GLY A 286 32.65 13.96 1.19
CA GLY A 286 33.06 13.08 0.10
C GLY A 286 34.57 13.07 -0.14
N LYS A 287 35.38 13.62 0.76
CA LYS A 287 36.84 13.53 0.67
C LYS A 287 37.29 12.15 1.11
N LEU A 288 38.11 11.50 0.28
CA LEU A 288 38.69 10.20 0.59
C LEU A 288 39.65 10.33 1.79
N LEU A 289 39.39 9.56 2.83
CA LEU A 289 40.23 9.47 4.04
C LEU A 289 41.18 8.28 3.98
N ALA A 290 40.69 7.12 3.50
CA ALA A 290 41.48 5.90 3.37
C ALA A 290 40.80 4.92 2.40
N HIS A 291 41.55 3.94 1.93
CA HIS A 291 40.99 2.74 1.30
C HIS A 291 41.87 1.54 1.64
N PHE A 292 41.27 0.35 1.66
CA PHE A 292 42.00 -0.88 1.98
C PHE A 292 41.38 -2.08 1.26
N PRO A 293 42.20 -3.07 0.88
CA PRO A 293 41.70 -4.29 0.26
C PRO A 293 40.85 -5.08 1.26
N VAL A 294 39.82 -5.74 0.74
CA VAL A 294 39.04 -6.73 1.47
C VAL A 294 38.93 -7.99 0.62
N LEU A 295 38.42 -9.08 1.21
CA LEU A 295 38.21 -10.30 0.44
C LEU A 295 37.26 -10.05 -0.76
N PRO A 296 37.37 -10.84 -1.85
CA PRO A 296 36.67 -10.54 -3.10
C PRO A 296 35.14 -10.46 -2.98
N ASN A 297 34.54 -9.64 -3.85
CA ASN A 297 33.10 -9.42 -4.01
C ASN A 297 32.39 -8.88 -2.74
N PRO A 298 32.89 -7.81 -2.09
CA PRO A 298 32.23 -7.23 -0.92
C PRO A 298 30.86 -6.67 -1.27
N GLY A 299 29.89 -6.90 -0.40
CA GLY A 299 28.47 -6.65 -0.60
C GLY A 299 27.92 -5.65 0.41
N GLY A 300 26.98 -6.08 1.25
CA GLY A 300 26.50 -5.28 2.38
C GLY A 300 27.64 -5.03 3.38
N ILE A 301 27.62 -3.85 4.01
CA ILE A 301 28.57 -3.46 5.04
C ILE A 301 27.81 -2.80 6.21
N THR A 302 28.26 -3.04 7.44
CA THR A 302 27.77 -2.35 8.65
C THR A 302 28.92 -2.14 9.63
N ALA A 303 28.85 -1.10 10.45
CA ALA A 303 29.83 -0.77 11.47
C ALA A 303 29.26 -1.01 12.87
N ASP A 304 30.04 -1.62 13.76
CA ASP A 304 29.71 -1.80 15.17
C ASP A 304 31.00 -1.63 16.01
N GLY A 305 31.03 -0.59 16.84
CA GLY A 305 32.26 -0.18 17.54
C GLY A 305 33.40 0.09 16.56
N ASP A 306 34.55 -0.55 16.77
CA ASP A 306 35.75 -0.44 15.93
C ASP A 306 35.78 -1.43 14.74
N LEU A 307 34.69 -2.19 14.56
CA LEU A 307 34.62 -3.27 13.57
C LEU A 307 33.72 -2.91 12.39
N LEU A 308 34.09 -3.46 11.23
CA LEU A 308 33.30 -3.47 10.01
C LEU A 308 32.94 -4.92 9.69
N TYR A 309 31.66 -5.19 9.49
CA TYR A 309 31.16 -6.49 9.05
C TYR A 309 30.73 -6.39 7.59
N ILE A 310 31.17 -7.32 6.75
CA ILE A 310 31.00 -7.27 5.30
C ILE A 310 30.49 -8.62 4.79
N THR A 311 29.38 -8.66 4.07
CA THR A 311 28.95 -9.85 3.33
C THR A 311 29.68 -9.95 1.99
N HIS A 312 29.87 -11.17 1.49
CA HIS A 312 30.46 -11.39 0.17
C HIS A 312 29.56 -12.29 -0.66
N PHE A 313 29.20 -11.83 -1.86
CA PHE A 313 28.35 -12.58 -2.79
C PHE A 313 28.86 -12.35 -4.23
N PRO A 314 28.88 -13.36 -5.10
CA PRO A 314 29.28 -13.18 -6.50
C PRO A 314 28.24 -12.33 -7.26
N VAL A 315 28.59 -11.64 -8.34
CA VAL A 315 27.60 -11.03 -9.26
C VAL A 315 27.74 -11.63 -10.65
N ALA A 316 26.59 -11.82 -11.33
CA ALA A 316 26.46 -12.53 -12.60
C ALA A 316 27.23 -11.94 -13.80
N ARG A 317 27.85 -10.75 -13.67
CA ARG A 317 28.56 -10.09 -14.79
C ARG A 317 29.99 -10.61 -15.04
N VAL A 318 30.50 -11.57 -14.26
CA VAL A 318 31.86 -12.06 -14.48
C VAL A 318 31.91 -13.58 -14.44
N ASN A 319 32.46 -14.16 -15.50
CA ASN A 319 32.80 -15.58 -15.68
C ASN A 319 33.96 -16.00 -14.76
N GLN A 320 33.94 -15.58 -13.49
CA GLN A 320 34.92 -15.99 -12.49
C GLN A 320 34.42 -17.22 -11.73
N THR A 321 35.36 -18.02 -11.24
CA THR A 321 35.09 -19.06 -10.25
C THR A 321 34.31 -18.45 -9.08
N LYS A 322 33.13 -19.02 -8.78
CA LYS A 322 32.25 -18.53 -7.73
C LYS A 322 33.02 -18.45 -6.40
N ALA A 323 33.31 -17.24 -5.93
CA ALA A 323 33.84 -17.04 -4.59
C ALA A 323 32.84 -17.54 -3.54
N GLN A 324 33.34 -18.00 -2.40
CA GLN A 324 32.50 -18.55 -1.33
C GLN A 324 31.60 -17.47 -0.71
N ASP A 325 30.33 -17.80 -0.47
CA ASP A 325 29.40 -16.95 0.29
C ASP A 325 29.83 -16.92 1.76
N ARG A 326 30.08 -15.73 2.33
CA ARG A 326 30.64 -15.54 3.68
C ARG A 326 30.39 -14.14 4.25
N VAL A 327 30.65 -13.98 5.54
CA VAL A 327 30.80 -12.68 6.22
C VAL A 327 32.25 -12.55 6.67
N SER A 328 32.86 -11.38 6.47
CA SER A 328 34.18 -11.05 7.00
C SER A 328 34.13 -9.82 7.90
N VAL A 329 35.11 -9.71 8.79
CA VAL A 329 35.22 -8.65 9.79
C VAL A 329 36.59 -8.02 9.70
N TYR A 330 36.62 -6.69 9.67
CA TYR A 330 37.83 -5.88 9.68
C TYR A 330 37.80 -4.87 10.82
N SER A 331 38.97 -4.38 11.23
CA SER A 331 39.03 -3.10 11.92
C SER A 331 38.65 -1.97 10.95
N GLN A 332 38.26 -0.81 11.47
CA GLN A 332 37.99 0.37 10.64
C GLN A 332 39.24 0.94 9.92
N LYS A 333 40.43 0.36 10.17
CA LYS A 333 41.68 0.64 9.45
C LYS A 333 41.98 -0.38 8.34
N GLY A 334 41.14 -1.41 8.19
CA GLY A 334 41.28 -2.43 7.16
C GLY A 334 42.08 -3.67 7.56
N GLU A 335 42.36 -3.86 8.86
CA GLU A 335 43.01 -5.09 9.33
C GLU A 335 41.99 -6.22 9.37
N PHE A 336 42.27 -7.33 8.69
CA PHE A 336 41.41 -8.50 8.73
C PHE A 336 41.40 -9.12 10.12
N ILE A 337 40.21 -9.34 10.68
CA ILE A 337 40.02 -9.89 12.03
C ILE A 337 39.57 -11.35 11.95
N ARG A 338 38.50 -11.63 11.19
CA ARG A 338 37.91 -12.97 11.08
C ARG A 338 36.93 -13.05 9.92
N GLU A 339 36.52 -14.28 9.58
CA GLU A 339 35.40 -14.55 8.69
C GLU A 339 34.63 -15.78 9.17
N TRP A 340 33.38 -15.89 8.73
CA TRP A 340 32.57 -17.09 8.93
C TRP A 340 31.58 -17.29 7.78
N GLY A 341 31.00 -18.49 7.77
CA GLY A 341 30.06 -18.95 6.77
C GLY A 341 30.73 -19.63 5.58
N SER A 342 29.91 -20.34 4.82
CA SER A 342 30.30 -21.03 3.59
C SER A 342 29.09 -21.16 2.67
N THR A 343 29.29 -21.38 1.37
CA THR A 343 28.17 -21.65 0.45
C THR A 343 27.36 -22.87 0.92
N GLY A 344 26.04 -22.72 1.08
CA GLY A 344 25.15 -23.84 1.40
C GLY A 344 23.81 -23.42 2.00
N THR A 345 23.07 -24.40 2.53
CA THR A 345 21.71 -24.24 3.05
C THR A 345 21.59 -24.58 4.54
N GLY A 346 22.64 -25.16 5.14
CA GLY A 346 22.71 -25.49 6.56
C GLY A 346 22.80 -24.26 7.48
N ASP A 347 22.77 -24.49 8.79
CA ASP A 347 22.96 -23.43 9.78
C ASP A 347 24.38 -22.86 9.68
N GLY A 348 24.48 -21.53 9.64
CA GLY A 348 25.73 -20.83 9.41
C GLY A 348 26.27 -20.89 7.98
N GLN A 349 25.68 -21.70 7.09
CA GLN A 349 25.95 -21.63 5.66
C GLN A 349 25.07 -20.55 5.01
N LEU A 350 25.61 -19.88 3.99
CA LEU A 350 24.99 -18.73 3.32
C LEU A 350 24.83 -19.02 1.82
N SER A 351 23.88 -18.34 1.19
CA SER A 351 23.66 -18.40 -0.25
C SER A 351 23.25 -17.03 -0.78
N TRP A 352 24.21 -16.34 -1.43
CA TRP A 352 24.09 -14.95 -1.85
C TRP A 352 23.70 -14.02 -0.69
N PRO A 353 24.53 -13.87 0.36
CA PRO A 353 24.23 -12.99 1.47
C PRO A 353 24.15 -11.53 1.00
N GLY A 354 23.06 -10.84 1.36
CA GLY A 354 22.77 -9.46 1.00
C GLY A 354 23.26 -8.46 2.06
N GLY A 355 22.39 -7.58 2.50
CA GLY A 355 22.66 -6.66 3.61
C GLY A 355 22.72 -7.36 4.97
N LEU A 356 23.36 -6.67 5.91
CA LEU A 356 23.50 -7.11 7.30
C LEU A 356 23.38 -5.93 8.25
N ALA A 357 23.03 -6.20 9.50
CA ALA A 357 22.95 -5.20 10.57
C ALA A 357 23.35 -5.83 11.91
N VAL A 358 23.90 -5.02 12.83
CA VAL A 358 24.24 -5.45 14.18
C VAL A 358 23.33 -4.75 15.19
N ASN A 359 22.76 -5.48 16.14
CA ASN A 359 21.98 -4.87 17.21
C ASN A 359 22.84 -4.48 18.42
N LYS A 360 22.25 -3.78 19.39
CA LYS A 360 22.96 -3.33 20.61
C LYS A 360 23.49 -4.47 21.49
N ALA A 361 22.99 -5.69 21.33
CA ALA A 361 23.48 -6.88 22.03
C ALA A 361 24.68 -7.52 21.32
N GLY A 362 25.09 -7.01 20.15
CA GLY A 362 26.16 -7.59 19.34
C GLY A 362 25.71 -8.75 18.46
N GLU A 363 24.40 -8.96 18.27
CA GLU A 363 23.90 -9.97 17.34
C GLU A 363 23.96 -9.44 15.90
N VAL A 364 24.53 -10.25 15.00
CA VAL A 364 24.73 -9.93 13.58
C VAL A 364 23.63 -10.61 12.75
N PHE A 365 22.76 -9.81 12.14
CA PHE A 365 21.66 -10.26 11.30
C PHE A 365 22.08 -10.21 9.84
N VAL A 366 21.94 -11.32 9.11
CA VAL A 366 22.36 -11.44 7.71
C VAL A 366 21.17 -11.83 6.84
N ALA A 367 20.92 -11.07 5.77
CA ALA A 367 19.94 -11.41 4.76
C ALA A 367 20.48 -12.51 3.85
N ASP A 368 20.00 -13.74 4.01
CA ASP A 368 20.45 -14.91 3.26
C ASP A 368 19.53 -15.10 2.04
N GLN A 369 19.80 -14.32 0.98
CA GLN A 369 18.82 -13.98 -0.06
C GLN A 369 18.25 -15.21 -0.77
N THR A 370 19.12 -16.10 -1.26
CA THR A 370 18.66 -17.26 -2.04
C THR A 370 18.08 -18.35 -1.14
N ASN A 371 18.52 -18.41 0.12
CA ASN A 371 17.95 -19.31 1.12
C ASN A 371 16.64 -18.78 1.74
N ARG A 372 16.15 -17.61 1.34
CA ARG A 372 14.84 -17.05 1.75
C ARG A 372 14.70 -16.87 3.25
N ARG A 373 15.76 -16.42 3.91
CA ARG A 373 15.80 -16.34 5.37
C ARG A 373 16.66 -15.20 5.86
N VAL A 374 16.46 -14.85 7.12
CA VAL A 374 17.41 -14.07 7.91
C VAL A 374 18.11 -15.05 8.84
N GLN A 375 19.43 -14.97 8.93
CA GLN A 375 20.22 -15.70 9.93
C GLN A 375 20.81 -14.72 10.93
N VAL A 376 20.95 -15.15 12.18
CA VAL A 376 21.50 -14.37 13.29
C VAL A 376 22.70 -15.07 13.86
N PHE A 377 23.77 -14.32 14.07
CA PHE A 377 25.04 -14.76 14.60
C PHE A 377 25.44 -13.93 15.81
N ASP A 378 26.36 -14.42 16.65
CA ASP A 378 27.10 -13.55 17.57
C ASP A 378 28.27 -12.84 16.86
N ARG A 379 29.01 -12.00 17.60
CA ARG A 379 30.16 -11.25 17.06
C ARG A 379 31.31 -12.16 16.60
N GLU A 380 31.34 -13.40 17.08
CA GLU A 380 32.33 -14.42 16.77
C GLU A 380 31.95 -15.23 15.51
N GLY A 381 30.75 -15.01 14.97
CA GLY A 381 30.26 -15.72 13.79
C GLY A 381 29.58 -17.05 14.11
N LYS A 382 29.28 -17.34 15.37
CA LYS A 382 28.53 -18.53 15.76
C LYS A 382 27.04 -18.31 15.44
N PHE A 383 26.45 -19.27 14.74
CA PHE A 383 25.02 -19.28 14.47
C PHE A 383 24.20 -19.32 15.77
N LEU A 384 23.20 -18.44 15.87
CA LEU A 384 22.28 -18.35 17.00
C LEU A 384 20.87 -18.83 16.64
N ARG A 385 20.30 -18.28 15.56
CA ARG A 385 18.94 -18.58 15.11
C ARG A 385 18.70 -18.14 13.66
N LYS A 386 17.57 -18.55 13.10
CA LYS A 386 17.09 -18.11 11.78
C LYS A 386 15.57 -18.08 11.71
N TRP A 387 15.05 -17.32 10.76
CA TRP A 387 13.63 -17.38 10.37
C TRP A 387 13.49 -17.04 8.89
N GLY A 388 12.34 -17.40 8.33
CA GLY A 388 12.09 -17.29 6.89
C GLY A 388 12.14 -18.63 6.19
N GLU A 389 11.26 -18.76 5.22
CA GLU A 389 11.14 -19.87 4.29
C GLU A 389 10.54 -19.36 2.99
N TYR A 390 10.52 -20.20 1.94
CA TYR A 390 9.92 -19.82 0.67
C TYR A 390 8.42 -19.53 0.81
N GLY A 391 7.99 -18.35 0.36
CA GLY A 391 6.56 -18.03 0.25
C GLY A 391 6.25 -16.55 0.25
N VAL A 392 4.97 -16.23 0.51
CA VAL A 392 4.43 -14.86 0.45
C VAL A 392 3.69 -14.44 1.72
N LYS A 393 3.55 -15.32 2.72
CA LYS A 393 2.91 -14.97 4.00
C LYS A 393 3.83 -14.08 4.85
N PRO A 394 3.31 -13.39 5.87
CA PRO A 394 4.16 -12.70 6.85
C PRO A 394 5.23 -13.64 7.42
N GLY A 395 6.48 -13.21 7.34
CA GLY A 395 7.64 -13.97 7.77
C GLY A 395 8.18 -15.01 6.80
N GLN A 396 7.60 -15.12 5.59
CA GLN A 396 8.17 -15.87 4.46
C GLN A 396 8.80 -14.91 3.46
N PHE A 397 9.71 -15.42 2.62
CA PHE A 397 10.36 -14.68 1.54
C PHE A 397 10.33 -15.49 0.24
N GLY A 398 10.02 -14.87 -0.89
CA GLY A 398 10.14 -15.56 -2.17
C GLY A 398 9.35 -14.90 -3.29
N GLY A 399 8.20 -14.33 -2.94
CA GLY A 399 7.26 -13.85 -3.94
C GLY A 399 6.84 -14.97 -4.90
N ASN A 400 6.53 -14.56 -6.13
CA ASN A 400 6.27 -15.48 -7.25
C ASN A 400 7.53 -15.68 -8.13
N THR A 401 8.73 -15.73 -7.52
CA THR A 401 9.99 -15.87 -8.27
C THR A 401 10.51 -17.30 -8.27
N ASN A 402 11.41 -17.60 -9.22
CA ASN A 402 12.14 -18.87 -9.23
C ASN A 402 12.79 -19.11 -7.85
N PRO A 403 12.69 -20.33 -7.26
CA PRO A 403 13.30 -20.65 -5.97
C PRO A 403 14.80 -20.35 -5.84
N LYS A 404 15.53 -20.33 -6.96
CA LYS A 404 16.97 -19.98 -7.01
C LYS A 404 17.26 -18.49 -7.21
N SER A 405 16.23 -17.66 -7.37
CA SER A 405 16.39 -16.24 -7.72
C SER A 405 16.75 -15.39 -6.51
N ARG A 406 17.92 -14.75 -6.44
CA ARG A 406 18.28 -13.91 -5.27
C ARG A 406 17.26 -12.80 -4.93
N VAL A 407 16.56 -12.25 -5.93
CA VAL A 407 15.61 -11.13 -5.72
C VAL A 407 14.34 -11.53 -4.96
N GLY A 408 14.06 -12.83 -4.83
CA GLY A 408 12.97 -13.33 -3.99
C GLY A 408 13.27 -13.32 -2.50
N GLY A 409 14.51 -13.07 -2.09
CA GLY A 409 14.91 -13.09 -0.69
C GLY A 409 14.82 -11.73 0.00
N PRO A 410 15.01 -11.68 1.32
CA PRO A 410 15.30 -10.42 1.99
C PRO A 410 16.55 -9.80 1.37
N GLN A 411 16.56 -8.53 0.98
CA GLN A 411 17.71 -7.90 0.32
C GLN A 411 18.65 -7.26 1.34
N PHE A 412 18.15 -6.31 2.14
CA PHE A 412 18.88 -5.64 3.22
C PHE A 412 18.08 -5.68 4.52
N ILE A 413 18.77 -5.33 5.61
CA ILE A 413 18.25 -5.34 6.97
C ILE A 413 18.55 -3.98 7.62
N ALA A 414 17.57 -3.43 8.34
CA ALA A 414 17.77 -2.34 9.28
C ALA A 414 17.15 -2.70 10.63
N ILE A 415 17.69 -2.11 11.71
CA ILE A 415 17.21 -2.34 13.08
C ILE A 415 16.86 -0.99 13.68
N ASN A 416 15.65 -0.86 14.21
CA ASN A 416 15.24 0.38 14.84
C ASN A 416 15.69 0.46 16.32
N GLN A 417 15.45 1.60 16.97
CA GLN A 417 15.84 1.81 18.36
C GLN A 417 15.17 0.85 19.35
N ALA A 418 13.98 0.34 19.02
CA ALA A 418 13.25 -0.66 19.80
C ALA A 418 13.73 -2.11 19.55
N GLY A 419 14.73 -2.31 18.68
CA GLY A 419 15.25 -3.63 18.31
C GLY A 419 14.40 -4.39 17.29
N CYS A 420 13.35 -3.77 16.73
CA CYS A 420 12.59 -4.39 15.64
C CYS A 420 13.44 -4.46 14.38
N ILE A 421 13.37 -5.60 13.69
CA ILE A 421 14.12 -5.88 12.47
C ILE A 421 13.25 -5.57 11.26
N PHE A 422 13.80 -4.85 10.29
CA PHE A 422 13.13 -4.50 9.04
C PHE A 422 13.90 -5.10 7.87
N THR A 423 13.19 -5.75 6.95
CA THR A 423 13.78 -6.33 5.74
C THR A 423 13.09 -5.82 4.49
N THR A 424 13.85 -5.68 3.41
CA THR A 424 13.36 -5.34 2.07
C THR A 424 13.18 -6.61 1.24
N GLU A 425 12.12 -6.72 0.46
CA GLU A 425 11.86 -7.85 -0.44
C GLU A 425 11.50 -7.35 -1.83
N ALA A 426 12.50 -7.42 -2.72
CA ALA A 426 12.45 -6.84 -4.05
C ALA A 426 11.32 -7.44 -4.92
N SER A 427 11.20 -8.76 -4.94
CA SER A 427 10.31 -9.49 -5.86
C SER A 427 8.83 -9.13 -5.77
N VAL A 428 8.37 -8.61 -4.63
CA VAL A 428 6.96 -8.26 -4.37
C VAL A 428 6.81 -6.84 -3.84
N GLY A 429 7.88 -6.05 -3.85
CA GLY A 429 7.82 -4.65 -3.40
C GLY A 429 7.45 -4.52 -1.92
N ARG A 430 7.91 -5.44 -1.07
CA ARG A 430 7.45 -5.58 0.31
C ARG A 430 8.54 -5.20 1.30
N ILE A 431 8.13 -4.55 2.38
CA ILE A 431 8.93 -4.34 3.60
C ILE A 431 8.30 -5.20 4.69
N GLN A 432 9.12 -5.93 5.44
CA GLN A 432 8.66 -6.74 6.56
C GLN A 432 9.32 -6.30 7.86
N LYS A 433 8.51 -6.11 8.91
CA LYS A 433 8.90 -5.77 10.28
C LYS A 433 8.77 -7.01 11.17
N PHE A 434 9.78 -7.26 11.97
CA PHE A 434 9.87 -8.40 12.90
C PHE A 434 10.23 -7.94 14.30
N SER A 435 9.90 -8.78 15.30
CA SER A 435 10.46 -8.67 16.64
C SER A 435 11.97 -8.98 16.62
N PRO A 436 12.72 -8.65 17.68
CA PRO A 436 14.15 -9.02 17.79
C PRO A 436 14.42 -10.53 17.65
N GLU A 437 13.44 -11.35 18.01
CA GLU A 437 13.49 -12.82 17.93
C GLU A 437 13.07 -13.36 16.55
N GLY A 438 12.65 -12.49 15.61
CA GLY A 438 12.26 -12.87 14.25
C GLY A 438 10.77 -13.19 14.06
N LYS A 439 9.90 -12.82 15.01
CA LYS A 439 8.44 -12.99 14.82
C LYS A 439 7.89 -11.91 13.89
N PRO A 440 7.10 -12.24 12.84
CA PRO A 440 6.55 -11.23 11.94
C PRO A 440 5.54 -10.35 12.69
N LEU A 441 5.68 -9.03 12.54
CA LEU A 441 4.82 -8.02 13.19
C LEU A 441 3.96 -7.27 12.18
N LEU A 442 4.55 -6.88 11.05
CA LEU A 442 3.89 -6.09 10.02
C LEU A 442 4.55 -6.34 8.67
N ALA A 443 3.78 -6.25 7.59
CA ALA A 443 4.32 -6.18 6.25
C ALA A 443 3.51 -5.19 5.40
N TRP A 444 4.19 -4.39 4.58
CA TRP A 444 3.58 -3.34 3.75
C TRP A 444 4.40 -3.10 2.48
N GLY A 445 3.83 -2.34 1.54
CA GLY A 445 4.44 -2.04 0.23
C GLY A 445 3.77 -2.79 -0.93
N THR A 446 3.93 -2.24 -2.14
CA THR A 446 3.41 -2.80 -3.40
C THR A 446 4.40 -2.57 -4.54
N LEU A 447 4.15 -3.22 -5.68
CA LEU A 447 4.91 -3.05 -6.93
C LEU A 447 4.31 -1.98 -7.87
N ASP A 448 3.48 -1.07 -7.36
CA ASP A 448 3.01 0.04 -8.17
C ASP A 448 4.17 0.99 -8.53
N ASP A 449 4.19 1.48 -9.76
CA ASP A 449 5.17 2.49 -10.20
C ASP A 449 4.69 3.90 -9.88
N LYS A 450 4.65 4.22 -8.59
CA LYS A 450 4.24 5.52 -8.06
C LYS A 450 4.84 5.79 -6.68
N PRO A 451 5.02 7.06 -6.26
CA PRO A 451 5.42 7.41 -4.90
C PRO A 451 4.63 6.64 -3.82
N GLY A 452 5.34 6.15 -2.79
CA GLY A 452 4.79 5.30 -1.75
C GLY A 452 4.76 3.80 -2.07
N ALA A 453 5.18 3.40 -3.27
CA ALA A 453 5.34 2.01 -3.69
C ALA A 453 6.73 1.77 -4.30
N PHE A 454 7.08 0.51 -4.55
CA PHE A 454 8.44 0.10 -4.95
C PHE A 454 8.50 -0.52 -6.35
N GLY A 455 7.47 -0.32 -7.17
CA GLY A 455 7.46 -0.72 -8.58
C GLY A 455 8.42 0.09 -9.44
N GLY A 456 8.20 0.01 -10.75
CA GLY A 456 8.96 0.74 -11.76
C GLY A 456 10.06 -0.09 -12.39
N PHE A 457 10.45 0.32 -13.59
CA PHE A 457 11.31 -0.46 -14.47
C PHE A 457 12.74 0.09 -14.45
N PHE A 458 13.73 -0.76 -14.16
CA PHE A 458 15.13 -0.36 -14.33
C PHE A 458 15.53 -0.34 -15.81
N THR A 459 15.83 0.84 -16.34
CA THR A 459 16.09 1.03 -17.77
C THR A 459 17.46 0.49 -18.21
N GLY A 460 18.43 0.31 -17.31
CA GLY A 460 19.81 -0.06 -17.68
C GLY A 460 20.06 -1.48 -18.15
N PHE A 461 19.10 -2.39 -18.01
CA PHE A 461 19.20 -3.73 -18.57
C PHE A 461 18.04 -4.08 -19.51
N ASN A 462 17.15 -3.14 -19.82
CA ASN A 462 15.84 -3.47 -20.40
C ASN A 462 15.18 -4.68 -19.70
N ALA A 463 15.34 -4.76 -18.38
CA ALA A 463 14.85 -5.88 -17.57
C ALA A 463 13.94 -5.37 -16.46
N LYS A 464 12.89 -6.15 -16.14
CA LYS A 464 12.02 -5.91 -14.98
C LYS A 464 12.75 -6.26 -13.67
N LEU A 465 13.85 -5.56 -13.38
CA LEU A 465 14.38 -5.48 -12.03
C LEU A 465 13.54 -4.44 -11.28
N ILE A 466 12.95 -4.87 -10.17
CA ILE A 466 11.91 -4.14 -9.43
C ILE A 466 12.18 -4.24 -7.93
N GLY A 467 11.60 -3.32 -7.15
CA GLY A 467 11.46 -3.46 -5.71
C GLY A 467 12.51 -2.75 -4.86
N PRO A 468 12.31 -2.76 -3.53
CA PRO A 468 13.20 -2.11 -2.57
C PRO A 468 14.51 -2.89 -2.41
N ILE A 469 15.61 -2.17 -2.13
CA ILE A 469 16.95 -2.73 -1.93
C ILE A 469 17.47 -2.34 -0.56
N GLY A 470 18.06 -1.16 -0.41
CA GLY A 470 18.65 -0.65 0.83
C GLY A 470 17.60 -0.06 1.75
N ILE A 471 17.88 -0.10 3.05
CA ILE A 471 16.99 0.38 4.09
C ILE A 471 17.81 0.94 5.25
N ALA A 472 17.45 2.12 5.75
CA ALA A 472 18.08 2.75 6.89
C ALA A 472 17.07 3.57 7.70
N PHE A 473 17.35 3.77 8.99
CA PHE A 473 16.58 4.66 9.84
C PHE A 473 17.24 6.03 9.93
N ASP A 474 16.44 7.08 9.89
CA ASP A 474 16.89 8.41 10.34
C ASP A 474 16.66 8.59 11.85
N ARG A 475 17.07 9.76 12.36
CA ARG A 475 17.01 10.07 13.79
C ARG A 475 15.59 10.22 14.33
N GLN A 476 14.61 10.47 13.46
CA GLN A 476 13.19 10.54 13.80
C GLN A 476 12.51 9.15 13.71
N ASN A 477 13.30 8.08 13.57
CA ASN A 477 12.82 6.71 13.42
C ASN A 477 11.96 6.53 12.16
N ARG A 478 12.22 7.32 11.10
CA ARG A 478 11.64 7.13 9.77
C ARG A 478 12.57 6.26 8.94
N LEU A 479 11.99 5.51 8.00
CA LEU A 479 12.66 4.55 7.13
C LEU A 479 12.97 5.17 5.77
N TRP A 480 14.23 5.24 5.40
CA TRP A 480 14.69 5.57 4.06
C TRP A 480 15.01 4.29 3.30
N ILE A 481 14.36 4.11 2.15
CA ILE A 481 14.41 2.87 1.37
C ILE A 481 14.70 3.21 -0.08
N SER A 482 15.80 2.66 -0.62
CA SER A 482 16.11 2.73 -2.04
C SER A 482 15.37 1.64 -2.82
N ALA A 483 15.12 1.90 -4.10
CA ALA A 483 14.52 0.95 -5.02
C ALA A 483 15.27 0.95 -6.36
N VAL A 484 15.31 -0.22 -7.00
CA VAL A 484 15.99 -0.40 -8.31
C VAL A 484 15.46 0.59 -9.36
N SER A 485 14.19 1.01 -9.23
CA SER A 485 13.53 1.96 -10.13
C SER A 485 14.07 3.39 -10.07
N GLY A 486 15.14 3.64 -9.32
CA GLY A 486 15.79 4.95 -9.22
C GLY A 486 15.25 5.83 -8.10
N ARG A 487 14.35 5.32 -7.26
CA ARG A 487 13.70 6.07 -6.17
C ARG A 487 14.34 5.77 -4.82
N VAL A 488 14.47 6.80 -3.98
CA VAL A 488 14.78 6.66 -2.55
C VAL A 488 13.70 7.36 -1.75
N GLN A 489 12.99 6.61 -0.93
CA GLN A 489 11.71 7.02 -0.35
C GLN A 489 11.71 6.89 1.17
N CYS A 490 11.07 7.85 1.83
CA CYS A 490 10.93 7.95 3.28
C CYS A 490 9.54 7.50 3.73
N PHE A 491 9.48 6.69 4.79
CA PHE A 491 8.25 6.12 5.36
C PHE A 491 8.27 6.13 6.88
N SER A 492 7.10 6.12 7.52
CA SER A 492 6.98 5.71 8.92
C SER A 492 7.31 4.22 9.08
N PRO A 493 7.69 3.72 10.27
CA PRO A 493 7.83 2.29 10.54
C PRO A 493 6.59 1.45 10.20
N GLU A 494 5.41 2.06 10.21
CA GLU A 494 4.11 1.45 9.91
C GLU A 494 3.76 1.44 8.41
N GLY A 495 4.62 2.00 7.55
CA GLY A 495 4.45 2.00 6.09
C GLY A 495 3.72 3.19 5.49
N THR A 496 3.44 4.23 6.27
CA THR A 496 2.93 5.51 5.75
C THR A 496 4.02 6.21 4.95
N TYR A 497 3.76 6.52 3.68
CA TYR A 497 4.67 7.27 2.82
C TYR A 497 4.77 8.74 3.27
N ILE A 498 5.99 9.24 3.44
CA ILE A 498 6.27 10.60 3.91
C ILE A 498 6.76 11.49 2.75
N GLY A 499 7.63 10.94 1.89
CA GLY A 499 8.22 11.68 0.77
C GLY A 499 9.41 10.94 0.19
N GLY A 500 10.21 11.60 -0.65
CA GLY A 500 11.39 10.96 -1.23
C GLY A 500 12.20 11.85 -2.15
N ILE A 501 13.14 11.20 -2.83
CA ILE A 501 14.03 11.75 -3.85
C ILE A 501 14.18 10.70 -4.97
N GLY A 502 14.63 11.13 -6.16
CA GLY A 502 14.90 10.20 -7.26
C GLY A 502 13.67 9.79 -8.09
N ASP A 503 12.81 10.73 -8.47
CA ASP A 503 11.60 10.41 -9.26
C ASP A 503 11.89 10.10 -10.75
N THR A 504 13.12 10.30 -11.21
CA THR A 504 13.54 10.04 -12.60
C THR A 504 14.89 9.33 -12.59
N GLN A 505 14.97 8.22 -13.33
CA GLN A 505 16.24 7.54 -13.56
C GLN A 505 17.13 8.36 -14.48
N GLY A 506 18.43 8.35 -14.20
CA GLY A 506 19.41 8.96 -15.05
C GLY A 506 20.72 9.25 -14.33
N THR A 507 21.54 10.06 -14.99
CA THR A 507 22.93 10.36 -14.60
C THR A 507 23.10 11.78 -14.07
N GLU A 508 22.07 12.63 -14.15
CA GLU A 508 22.13 14.00 -13.66
C GLU A 508 22.11 14.05 -12.13
N GLU A 509 22.36 15.24 -11.58
CA GLU A 509 22.23 15.50 -10.14
C GLU A 509 20.82 15.16 -9.64
N GLY A 510 20.73 14.46 -8.51
CA GLY A 510 19.43 14.08 -7.95
C GLY A 510 18.75 12.89 -8.63
N GLN A 511 19.28 12.40 -9.77
CA GLN A 511 18.81 11.22 -10.47
C GLN A 511 19.66 10.01 -10.09
N PHE A 512 19.04 8.83 -10.07
CA PHE A 512 19.73 7.59 -9.70
C PHE A 512 19.60 6.53 -10.77
N TYR A 513 20.57 5.62 -10.76
CA TYR A 513 20.60 4.42 -11.57
C TYR A 513 20.83 3.19 -10.69
N ALA A 514 19.71 2.54 -10.34
CA ALA A 514 19.63 1.43 -9.39
C ALA A 514 20.41 1.71 -8.09
N PRO A 515 19.96 2.69 -7.28
CA PRO A 515 20.58 2.99 -5.99
C PRO A 515 20.44 1.79 -5.05
N HIS A 516 21.53 1.39 -4.39
CA HIS A 516 21.55 0.26 -3.46
C HIS A 516 21.63 0.75 -2.01
N GLY A 517 22.83 0.94 -1.47
CA GLY A 517 23.04 1.31 -0.08
C GLY A 517 22.50 2.70 0.25
N VAL A 518 21.86 2.84 1.40
CA VAL A 518 21.46 4.11 1.99
C VAL A 518 21.90 4.17 3.44
N ALA A 519 22.40 5.32 3.89
CA ALA A 519 22.76 5.55 5.29
C ALA A 519 22.51 7.01 5.67
N ILE A 520 22.30 7.25 6.97
CA ILE A 520 22.08 8.58 7.52
C ILE A 520 23.11 8.80 8.63
N ASN A 521 23.79 9.94 8.62
CA ASN A 521 24.78 10.28 9.63
C ASN A 521 24.16 10.98 10.85
N SER A 522 25.00 11.36 11.82
CA SER A 522 24.54 12.01 13.04
C SER A 522 23.95 13.41 12.82
N HIS A 523 24.26 14.06 11.70
CA HIS A 523 23.77 15.38 11.28
C HIS A 523 22.46 15.32 10.48
N ASN A 524 21.85 14.14 10.35
CA ASN A 524 20.63 13.91 9.56
C ASN A 524 20.83 14.15 8.05
N GLU A 525 22.03 13.89 7.56
CA GLU A 525 22.37 13.90 6.14
C GLU A 525 22.23 12.48 5.59
N LEU A 526 21.55 12.36 4.45
CA LEU A 526 21.29 11.10 3.75
C LEU A 526 22.35 10.88 2.67
N PHE A 527 22.96 9.71 2.69
CA PHE A 527 23.91 9.24 1.70
C PHE A 527 23.33 8.07 0.93
N VAL A 528 23.41 8.13 -0.39
CA VAL A 528 22.88 7.11 -1.30
C VAL A 528 23.98 6.63 -2.22
N VAL A 529 24.21 5.32 -2.22
CA VAL A 529 25.11 4.66 -3.17
C VAL A 529 24.36 4.45 -4.49
N ASP A 530 24.75 5.23 -5.50
CA ASP A 530 24.16 5.24 -6.82
C ASP A 530 24.90 4.24 -7.72
N THR A 531 24.66 2.95 -7.47
CA THR A 531 25.51 1.83 -7.88
C THR A 531 25.87 1.83 -9.36
N TYR A 532 24.91 2.01 -10.26
CA TYR A 532 25.21 1.95 -11.71
C TYR A 532 25.70 3.28 -12.29
N ASN A 533 25.69 4.35 -11.51
CA ASN A 533 26.40 5.60 -11.83
C ASN A 533 27.78 5.66 -11.16
N HIS A 534 28.19 4.62 -10.43
CA HIS A 534 29.52 4.50 -9.83
C HIS A 534 29.88 5.69 -8.90
N ARG A 535 28.89 6.17 -8.14
CA ARG A 535 29.04 7.37 -7.31
C ARG A 535 28.23 7.28 -6.03
N VAL A 536 28.48 8.21 -5.11
CA VAL A 536 27.66 8.46 -3.92
C VAL A 536 27.04 9.84 -4.04
N GLN A 537 25.78 9.99 -3.65
CA GLN A 537 25.09 11.28 -3.57
C GLN A 537 24.70 11.59 -2.12
N LYS A 538 24.92 12.85 -1.70
CA LYS A 538 24.58 13.39 -0.37
C LYS A 538 23.37 14.32 -0.48
N TYR A 539 22.49 14.23 0.51
CA TYR A 539 21.31 15.06 0.66
C TYR A 539 21.13 15.55 2.09
N VAL A 540 20.62 16.76 2.24
CA VAL A 540 20.12 17.25 3.54
C VAL A 540 18.65 16.87 3.67
N ILE A 541 18.27 16.15 4.73
CA ILE A 541 16.87 15.81 5.00
C ILE A 541 16.11 17.07 5.42
N THR A 542 15.09 17.46 4.66
CA THR A 542 14.36 18.74 4.79
C THR A 542 12.94 18.58 5.34
N ALA A 543 12.38 17.37 5.38
CA ALA A 543 11.03 17.14 5.89
C ALA A 543 10.97 17.15 7.43
N PRO A 544 9.95 17.80 8.04
CA PRO A 544 9.72 17.75 9.48
C PRO A 544 9.45 16.33 10.02
#